data_AF-A0A1G5B247-F1
#
_entry.id   AF-A0A1G5B247-F1
#
_cell.length_a   1.000
_cell.length_b   1.000
_cell.length_c   1.000
_cell.angle_alpha   90.00
_cell.angle_beta   90.00
_cell.angle_gamma   90.00
#
_symmetry.space_group_name_H-M   'P 1'
#
loop_
_entity.id
_entity.type
_entity.pdbx_description
1 polymer ?
#
loop_
_entity_poly.entity_id
_entity_poly.type
_entity_poly.pdbx_seq_one_letter_code
_entity_poly.pdbx_strand_id
1 'polypeptide(L)'
;MAEVNSVSAVVKDGKIQNAANNKENKEKTNQAKGYDKDSFLKILVAQMKYQDPMEPTSNTEYISQYATFTQVEQMNNMANAMSLSRASEMVGKTVTITQTNPETHETTDIQGVVDFVTYSGNKAYLNINGNNYNVDDVTQVLGAEYAAAYNEANEFIEKMDKLPNLLEIVNLGEYGDRIWALDDDYKGFDKKTTDLISKDYETALKQYVGKIEELESSMKGFLDEIGSLPADLDEITLETHGKKIDDLYERYMNIDLKTRNYIDPEGKYSAGLLGYVNKIDDLRGNEHRTFGKNTENAQEV
;
A
#
# COMPACT_ATOMS: atom_id res chain seq x y z
N MET A 1 -16.28 -15.19 -51.04
CA MET A 1 -16.48 -14.42 -52.27
C MET A 1 -16.99 -13.05 -51.87
N ALA A 2 -16.20 -11.99 -52.08
CA ALA A 2 -16.63 -10.60 -52.01
C ALA A 2 -15.73 -9.79 -52.96
N GLU A 3 -16.36 -8.94 -53.75
CA GLU A 3 -15.88 -8.38 -55.01
C GLU A 3 -14.70 -7.41 -54.88
N VAL A 4 -13.78 -7.52 -55.85
CA VAL A 4 -12.66 -6.59 -56.06
C VAL A 4 -13.19 -5.42 -56.89
N ASN A 5 -13.44 -4.26 -56.26
CA ASN A 5 -13.68 -3.02 -56.99
C ASN A 5 -12.33 -2.32 -57.25
N SER A 6 -11.74 -2.62 -58.41
CA SER A 6 -10.57 -1.91 -58.93
C SER A 6 -10.98 -0.54 -59.45
N VAL A 7 -10.64 0.53 -58.73
CA VAL A 7 -10.71 1.89 -59.30
C VAL A 7 -9.40 2.16 -60.02
N SER A 8 -9.39 1.92 -61.33
CA SER A 8 -8.35 2.34 -62.24
C SER A 8 -8.43 3.84 -62.48
N ALA A 9 -7.39 4.58 -62.08
CA ALA A 9 -7.21 5.96 -62.53
C ALA A 9 -7.01 5.96 -64.06
N VAL A 10 -7.86 6.70 -64.79
CA VAL A 10 -7.69 6.87 -66.24
C VAL A 10 -6.59 7.90 -66.47
N VAL A 11 -5.43 7.44 -66.95
CA VAL A 11 -4.30 8.27 -67.37
C VAL A 11 -4.43 8.50 -68.88
N LYS A 12 -4.51 9.76 -69.31
CA LYS A 12 -4.37 10.16 -70.72
C LYS A 12 -3.26 11.21 -70.81
N ASP A 13 -2.22 10.93 -71.59
CA ASP A 13 -1.08 11.82 -71.85
C ASP A 13 -0.39 12.40 -70.60
N GLY A 14 -0.21 11.56 -69.57
CA GLY A 14 0.68 11.88 -68.43
C GLY A 14 0.18 12.94 -67.44
N LYS A 15 -1.11 13.30 -67.44
CA LYS A 15 -1.71 14.18 -66.42
C LYS A 15 -2.92 13.54 -65.74
N ILE A 16 -3.02 13.66 -64.42
CA ILE A 16 -4.18 13.23 -63.62
C ILE A 16 -5.25 14.34 -63.69
N GLN A 17 -6.43 14.05 -64.26
CA GLN A 17 -7.59 14.94 -64.12
C GLN A 17 -8.35 14.57 -62.85
N ASN A 18 -8.27 15.43 -61.84
CA ASN A 18 -9.18 15.42 -60.70
C ASN A 18 -10.52 16.03 -61.13
N ALA A 19 -11.58 15.22 -61.19
CA ALA A 19 -12.94 15.73 -61.31
C ALA A 19 -13.31 16.44 -60.01
N ALA A 20 -13.29 17.77 -60.03
CA ALA A 20 -13.74 18.59 -58.93
C ALA A 20 -15.28 18.73 -58.95
N ASN A 21 -15.87 18.44 -57.78
CA ASN A 21 -17.10 18.97 -57.20
C ASN A 21 -18.46 18.39 -57.65
N ASN A 22 -19.08 17.60 -56.75
CA ASN A 22 -20.16 18.16 -55.92
C ASN A 22 -20.40 17.36 -54.62
N LYS A 23 -20.68 18.16 -53.57
CA LYS A 23 -20.86 17.89 -52.13
C LYS A 23 -21.94 16.86 -51.79
N GLU A 24 -21.67 15.96 -50.84
CA GLU A 24 -22.19 16.05 -49.45
C GLU A 24 -21.53 15.03 -48.51
N ASN A 25 -21.22 15.49 -47.29
CA ASN A 25 -20.44 14.86 -46.23
C ASN A 25 -21.27 13.87 -45.38
N LYS A 26 -20.65 12.76 -44.97
CA LYS A 26 -20.40 12.42 -43.54
C LYS A 26 -19.55 11.14 -43.40
N GLU A 27 -18.24 11.38 -43.39
CA GLU A 27 -17.23 10.82 -42.47
C GLU A 27 -17.43 9.39 -41.96
N LYS A 28 -16.88 8.42 -42.71
CA LYS A 28 -16.15 7.32 -42.11
C LYS A 28 -14.69 7.72 -42.03
N THR A 29 -14.16 7.76 -40.81
CA THR A 29 -12.75 8.00 -40.49
C THR A 29 -11.89 6.91 -41.14
N ASN A 30 -11.56 7.10 -42.41
CA ASN A 30 -10.43 6.42 -43.03
C ASN A 30 -9.20 7.03 -42.38
N GLN A 31 -8.72 6.40 -41.29
CA GLN A 31 -7.32 6.50 -40.92
C GLN A 31 -6.53 6.25 -42.20
N ALA A 32 -5.80 7.27 -42.66
CA ALA A 32 -4.86 7.16 -43.75
C ALA A 32 -3.86 6.07 -43.36
N LYS A 33 -4.14 4.82 -43.78
CA LYS A 33 -3.14 3.77 -43.78
C LYS A 33 -2.00 4.30 -44.63
N GLY A 34 -0.85 4.49 -43.97
CA GLY A 34 0.37 5.00 -44.60
C GLY A 34 0.58 4.35 -45.95
N TYR A 35 0.94 5.16 -46.94
CA TYR A 35 1.25 4.69 -48.28
C TYR A 35 2.27 3.56 -48.18
N ASP A 36 1.81 2.37 -48.57
CA ASP A 36 2.52 1.12 -48.35
C ASP A 36 3.91 1.17 -49.01
N LYS A 37 4.92 0.62 -48.31
CA LYS A 37 6.31 0.53 -48.77
C LYS A 37 6.44 -0.01 -50.20
N ASP A 38 5.49 -0.86 -50.59
CA ASP A 38 5.36 -1.44 -51.93
C ASP A 38 4.88 -0.46 -52.99
N SER A 39 4.04 0.52 -52.62
CA SER A 39 3.64 1.62 -53.49
C SER A 39 4.79 2.60 -53.71
N PHE A 40 5.62 2.84 -52.68
CA PHE A 40 6.84 3.63 -52.79
C PHE A 40 7.89 2.96 -53.70
N LEU A 41 8.15 1.66 -53.54
CA LEU A 41 9.07 0.91 -54.41
C LEU A 41 8.60 0.88 -55.88
N LYS A 42 7.29 0.78 -56.13
CA LYS A 42 6.72 0.86 -57.48
C LYS A 42 6.87 2.24 -58.10
N ILE A 43 6.71 3.32 -57.32
CA ILE A 43 6.96 4.69 -57.79
C ILE A 43 8.45 4.89 -58.07
N LEU A 44 9.34 4.36 -57.23
CA LEU A 44 10.79 4.47 -57.40
C LEU A 44 11.29 3.71 -58.66
N VAL A 45 10.73 2.52 -58.92
CA VAL A 45 10.99 1.75 -60.16
C VAL A 45 10.37 2.41 -61.39
N ALA A 46 9.15 2.95 -61.29
CA ALA A 46 8.50 3.67 -62.38
C ALA A 46 9.25 4.95 -62.75
N GLN A 47 9.76 5.68 -61.77
CA GLN A 47 10.57 6.87 -61.99
C GLN A 47 11.92 6.54 -62.64
N MET A 48 12.66 5.51 -62.19
CA MET A 48 13.88 5.07 -62.90
C MET A 48 13.65 4.71 -64.38
N LYS A 49 12.44 4.27 -64.74
CA LYS A 49 12.08 3.87 -66.10
C LYS A 49 11.67 5.04 -67.01
N TYR A 50 11.31 6.20 -66.45
CA TYR A 50 10.72 7.34 -67.18
C TYR A 50 11.34 8.70 -66.81
N GLN A 51 12.53 8.75 -66.18
CA GLN A 51 13.18 10.02 -65.86
C GLN A 51 13.66 10.73 -67.12
N ASP A 52 13.26 12.00 -67.26
CA ASP A 52 13.88 12.97 -68.14
C ASP A 52 15.23 13.39 -67.53
N PRO A 53 16.37 13.21 -68.22
CA PRO A 53 17.71 13.44 -67.67
C PRO A 53 18.03 14.89 -67.27
N MET A 54 17.15 15.86 -67.51
CA MET A 54 17.42 17.27 -67.23
C MET A 54 17.01 17.78 -65.82
N GLU A 55 16.25 17.02 -65.01
CA GLU A 55 15.92 17.43 -63.61
C GLU A 55 15.97 16.29 -62.55
N PRO A 56 17.15 15.72 -62.25
CA PRO A 56 17.31 14.64 -61.26
C PRO A 56 17.27 15.08 -59.78
N THR A 57 17.38 16.38 -59.48
CA THR A 57 17.59 16.90 -58.12
C THR A 57 16.32 16.86 -57.25
N SER A 58 15.16 17.26 -57.78
CA SER A 58 13.91 17.33 -57.02
C SER A 58 13.42 15.95 -56.54
N ASN A 59 13.57 14.92 -57.37
CA ASN A 59 13.16 13.55 -57.04
C ASN A 59 14.08 12.91 -55.99
N THR A 60 15.37 13.24 -56.02
CA THR A 60 16.34 12.76 -55.02
C THR A 60 16.09 13.40 -53.65
N GLU A 61 15.77 14.70 -53.60
CA GLU A 61 15.41 15.44 -52.39
C GLU A 61 14.11 14.92 -51.74
N TYR A 62 13.11 14.54 -52.54
CA TYR A 62 11.85 13.99 -52.01
C TYR A 62 12.04 12.58 -51.44
N ILE A 63 12.86 11.75 -52.10
CA ILE A 63 13.21 10.40 -51.65
C ILE A 63 14.05 10.46 -50.36
N SER A 64 14.99 11.40 -50.25
CA SER A 64 15.79 11.57 -49.03
C SER A 64 14.93 12.02 -47.85
N GLN A 65 13.99 12.95 -48.06
CA GLN A 65 13.02 13.37 -47.02
C GLN A 65 12.08 12.22 -46.63
N TYR A 66 11.57 11.44 -47.59
CA TYR A 66 10.72 10.29 -47.30
C TYR A 66 11.45 9.17 -46.56
N ALA A 67 12.69 8.87 -46.96
CA ALA A 67 13.54 7.92 -46.24
C ALA A 67 13.80 8.38 -44.80
N THR A 68 13.95 9.70 -44.58
CA THR A 68 14.05 10.30 -43.24
C THR A 68 12.77 10.10 -42.43
N PHE A 69 11.59 10.40 -42.99
CA PHE A 69 10.30 10.15 -42.31
C PHE A 69 10.08 8.67 -41.99
N THR A 70 10.41 7.77 -42.91
CA THR A 70 10.29 6.32 -42.71
C THR A 70 11.22 5.85 -41.60
N GLN A 71 12.45 6.35 -41.54
CA GLN A 71 13.38 6.03 -40.44
C GLN A 71 12.85 6.50 -39.09
N VAL A 72 12.28 7.71 -39.02
CA VAL A 72 11.66 8.24 -37.79
C VAL A 72 10.45 7.39 -37.40
N GLU A 73 9.61 6.98 -38.34
CA GLU A 73 8.45 6.12 -38.06
C GLU A 73 8.89 4.75 -37.52
N GLN A 74 9.90 4.13 -38.13
CA GLN A 74 10.46 2.87 -37.62
C GLN A 74 11.09 3.03 -36.24
N MET A 75 11.75 4.16 -35.98
CA MET A 75 12.30 4.48 -34.66
C MET A 75 11.19 4.65 -33.61
N ASN A 76 10.08 5.30 -33.97
CA ASN A 76 8.90 5.41 -33.09
C ASN A 76 8.28 4.02 -32.82
N ASN A 77 8.11 3.20 -33.85
CA ASN A 77 7.59 1.83 -33.69
C ASN A 77 8.49 0.98 -32.78
N MET A 78 9.81 1.13 -32.89
CA MET A 78 10.77 0.46 -32.01
C MET A 78 10.67 0.98 -30.57
N ALA A 79 10.60 2.30 -30.37
CA ALA A 79 10.44 2.90 -29.05
C ALA A 79 9.15 2.40 -28.36
N ASN A 80 8.07 2.27 -29.12
CA ASN A 80 6.79 1.77 -28.60
C ASN A 80 6.85 0.27 -28.29
N ALA A 81 7.52 -0.53 -29.11
CA ALA A 81 7.75 -1.95 -28.82
C ALA A 81 8.61 -2.14 -27.55
N MET A 82 9.65 -1.31 -27.37
CA MET A 82 10.45 -1.30 -26.13
C MET A 82 9.63 -0.89 -24.92
N SER A 83 8.76 0.11 -25.05
CA SER A 83 7.86 0.57 -23.98
C SER A 83 6.87 -0.52 -23.57
N LEU A 84 6.30 -1.24 -24.54
CA LEU A 84 5.44 -2.39 -24.27
C LEU A 84 6.20 -3.53 -23.59
N SER A 85 7.45 -3.82 -24.01
CA SER A 85 8.31 -4.82 -23.36
C SER A 85 8.56 -4.44 -21.90
N ARG A 86 8.97 -3.19 -21.65
CA ARG A 86 9.20 -2.66 -20.31
C ARG A 86 7.94 -2.74 -19.45
N ALA A 87 6.79 -2.34 -20.00
CA ALA A 87 5.50 -2.44 -19.31
C ALA A 87 5.16 -3.89 -18.95
N SER A 88 5.39 -4.82 -19.87
CA SER A 88 5.13 -6.25 -19.67
C SER A 88 5.97 -6.84 -18.53
N GLU A 89 7.22 -6.39 -18.38
CA GLU A 89 8.09 -6.77 -17.27
C GLU A 89 7.68 -6.19 -15.92
N MET A 90 6.78 -5.20 -15.89
CA MET A 90 6.24 -4.62 -14.67
C MET A 90 5.03 -5.38 -14.13
N VAL A 91 4.40 -6.24 -14.93
CA VAL A 91 3.25 -7.05 -14.48
C VAL A 91 3.65 -7.88 -13.26
N GLY A 92 2.84 -7.81 -12.20
CA GLY A 92 3.09 -8.47 -10.91
C GLY A 92 4.15 -7.80 -10.04
N LYS A 93 4.78 -6.71 -10.49
CA LYS A 93 5.68 -5.88 -9.67
C LYS A 93 4.92 -4.70 -9.08
N THR A 94 5.45 -4.15 -8.00
CA THR A 94 4.95 -2.89 -7.43
C THR A 94 5.64 -1.74 -8.13
N VAL A 95 4.87 -0.75 -8.57
CA VAL A 95 5.40 0.47 -9.21
C VAL A 95 4.90 1.71 -8.50
N THR A 96 5.68 2.78 -8.60
CA THR A 96 5.28 4.12 -8.16
C THR A 96 5.11 5.01 -9.39
N ILE A 97 3.98 5.70 -9.46
CA ILE A 97 3.61 6.61 -10.55
C ILE A 97 3.37 7.99 -9.95
N THR A 98 4.01 9.00 -10.51
CA THR A 98 3.81 10.38 -10.09
C THR A 98 2.89 11.07 -11.08
N GLN A 99 1.68 11.43 -10.65
CA GLN A 99 0.77 12.25 -11.45
C GLN A 99 0.89 13.71 -11.05
N THR A 100 0.99 14.58 -12.06
CA THR A 100 0.86 16.03 -11.86
C THR A 100 -0.53 16.46 -12.29
N ASN A 101 -1.29 17.06 -11.38
CA ASN A 101 -2.56 17.67 -11.72
C ASN A 101 -2.31 18.86 -12.66
N PRO A 102 -2.85 18.86 -13.89
CA PRO A 102 -2.59 19.91 -14.87
C PRO A 102 -3.16 21.28 -14.49
N GLU A 103 -4.13 21.34 -13.57
CA GLU A 103 -4.73 22.60 -13.10
C GLU A 103 -4.00 23.15 -11.88
N THR A 104 -3.74 22.31 -10.88
CA THR A 104 -3.15 22.74 -9.60
C THR A 104 -1.62 22.67 -9.58
N HIS A 105 -1.01 22.00 -10.55
CA HIS A 105 0.43 21.66 -10.58
C HIS A 105 0.89 20.82 -9.39
N GLU A 106 -0.05 20.24 -8.64
CA GLU A 106 0.24 19.39 -7.50
C GLU A 106 0.59 17.97 -7.96
N THR A 107 1.60 17.37 -7.35
CA THR A 107 2.03 16.01 -7.65
C THR A 107 1.50 15.03 -6.61
N THR A 108 0.97 13.90 -7.06
CA THR A 108 0.54 12.79 -6.20
C THR A 108 1.23 11.51 -6.63
N ASP A 109 1.74 10.75 -5.66
CA ASP A 109 2.35 9.46 -5.91
C ASP A 109 1.33 8.35 -5.69
N ILE A 110 1.20 7.47 -6.68
CA ILE A 110 0.33 6.31 -6.67
C ILE A 110 1.22 5.08 -6.67
N GLN A 111 1.10 4.25 -5.63
CA GLN A 111 1.82 3.00 -5.53
C GLN A 111 0.86 1.81 -5.63
N GLY A 112 1.27 0.76 -6.33
CA GLY A 112 0.52 -0.49 -6.35
C GLY A 112 1.11 -1.54 -7.26
N VAL A 113 0.56 -2.75 -7.17
CA VAL A 113 0.92 -3.88 -8.02
C VAL A 113 0.29 -3.70 -9.39
N VAL A 114 1.05 -3.96 -10.45
CA VAL A 114 0.53 -3.94 -11.82
C VAL A 114 -0.21 -5.25 -12.11
N ASP A 115 -1.52 -5.16 -12.33
CA ASP A 115 -2.37 -6.33 -12.60
C ASP A 115 -2.20 -6.82 -14.04
N PHE A 116 -2.22 -5.89 -15.00
CA PHE A 116 -2.03 -6.18 -16.42
C PHE A 116 -1.61 -4.92 -17.18
N VAL A 117 -1.20 -5.11 -18.43
CA VAL A 117 -0.84 -4.04 -19.36
C VAL A 117 -1.84 -4.01 -20.50
N THR A 118 -2.26 -2.81 -20.89
CA THR A 118 -3.01 -2.59 -22.12
C THR A 118 -2.23 -1.74 -23.09
N TYR A 119 -2.46 -1.95 -24.38
CA TYR A 119 -1.84 -1.17 -25.45
C TYR A 119 -2.92 -0.49 -26.26
N SER A 120 -2.89 0.84 -26.32
CA SER A 120 -3.87 1.64 -27.05
C SER A 120 -3.20 2.89 -27.61
N GLY A 121 -3.53 3.26 -28.85
CA GLY A 121 -3.01 4.51 -29.45
C GLY A 121 -1.48 4.60 -29.51
N ASN A 122 -0.79 3.47 -29.69
CA ASN A 122 0.67 3.34 -29.67
C ASN A 122 1.36 3.59 -28.31
N LYS A 123 0.59 3.58 -27.21
CA LYS A 123 1.11 3.74 -25.84
C LYS A 123 0.73 2.54 -24.98
N ALA A 124 1.62 2.19 -24.05
CA ALA A 124 1.38 1.15 -23.06
C ALA A 124 0.84 1.77 -21.77
N TYR A 125 -0.18 1.12 -21.20
CA TYR A 125 -0.82 1.54 -19.96
C TYR A 125 -0.80 0.40 -18.95
N LEU A 126 -0.41 0.73 -17.72
CA LEU A 126 -0.39 -0.19 -16.58
C LEU A 126 -1.73 -0.09 -15.86
N ASN A 127 -2.38 -1.22 -15.60
CA ASN A 127 -3.52 -1.26 -14.71
C ASN A 127 -3.04 -1.46 -13.27
N ILE A 128 -3.39 -0.51 -12.40
CA ILE A 128 -3.06 -0.56 -10.97
C ILE A 128 -4.32 -0.15 -10.20
N ASN A 129 -4.79 -0.99 -9.28
CA ASN A 129 -6.02 -0.76 -8.51
C ASN A 129 -7.24 -0.46 -9.40
N GLY A 130 -7.32 -1.09 -10.58
CA GLY A 130 -8.41 -0.90 -11.55
C GLY A 130 -8.28 0.33 -12.47
N ASN A 131 -7.31 1.20 -12.26
CA ASN A 131 -7.09 2.40 -13.09
C ASN A 131 -5.91 2.21 -14.05
N ASN A 132 -6.01 2.81 -15.24
CA ASN A 132 -4.96 2.75 -16.26
C ASN A 132 -4.05 3.99 -16.19
N TYR A 133 -2.76 3.76 -16.09
CA TYR A 133 -1.74 4.81 -16.01
C TYR A 133 -0.72 4.64 -17.13
N ASN A 134 -0.19 5.74 -17.69
CA ASN A 134 0.82 5.65 -18.74
C ASN A 134 2.12 5.07 -18.16
N VAL A 135 2.75 4.13 -18.86
CA VAL A 135 4.05 3.56 -18.46
C VAL A 135 5.14 4.65 -18.35
N ASP A 136 5.01 5.75 -19.09
CA ASP A 136 5.96 6.87 -19.05
C ASP A 136 5.95 7.62 -17.71
N ASP A 137 4.86 7.54 -16.95
CA ASP A 137 4.69 8.23 -15.66
C ASP A 137 5.28 7.42 -14.49
N VAL A 138 5.80 6.22 -14.76
CA VAL A 138 6.42 5.34 -13.76
C VAL A 138 7.78 5.88 -13.34
N THR A 139 7.92 6.22 -12.07
CA THR A 139 9.16 6.73 -11.47
C THR A 139 9.97 5.64 -10.78
N GLN A 140 9.33 4.59 -10.27
CA GLN A 140 10.00 3.47 -9.60
C GLN A 140 9.35 2.12 -9.92
N VAL A 141 10.17 1.08 -10.00
CA VAL A 141 9.74 -0.32 -10.14
C VAL A 141 10.44 -1.14 -9.06
N LEU A 142 9.66 -1.72 -8.15
CA LEU A 142 10.14 -2.52 -7.04
C LEU A 142 9.94 -4.00 -7.37
N GLY A 143 10.97 -4.82 -7.10
CA GLY A 143 10.81 -6.26 -7.15
C GLY A 143 9.77 -6.71 -6.11
N ALA A 144 8.96 -7.72 -6.42
CA ALA A 144 7.86 -8.15 -5.56
C ALA A 144 8.32 -8.47 -4.13
N GLU A 145 9.45 -9.18 -3.97
CA GLU A 145 10.01 -9.49 -2.66
C GLU A 145 10.46 -8.25 -1.88
N TYR A 146 11.08 -7.28 -2.55
CA TYR A 146 11.52 -6.04 -1.89
C TYR A 146 10.31 -5.18 -1.51
N ALA A 147 9.32 -5.10 -2.38
CA ALA A 147 8.09 -4.36 -2.10
C ALA A 147 7.33 -4.96 -0.90
N ALA A 148 7.25 -6.28 -0.80
CA ALA A 148 6.65 -6.95 0.35
C ALA A 148 7.40 -6.61 1.65
N ALA A 149 8.73 -6.78 1.67
CA ALA A 149 9.56 -6.43 2.82
C ALA A 149 9.46 -4.94 3.21
N TYR A 150 9.39 -4.05 2.22
CA TYR A 150 9.23 -2.61 2.43
C TYR A 150 7.88 -2.26 3.05
N ASN A 151 6.80 -2.89 2.57
CA ASN A 151 5.46 -2.69 3.13
C ASN A 151 5.37 -3.21 4.57
N GLU A 152 5.87 -4.43 4.83
CA GLU A 152 5.91 -5.01 6.18
C GLU A 152 6.69 -4.12 7.17
N ALA A 153 7.88 -3.64 6.76
CA ALA A 153 8.69 -2.73 7.57
C ALA A 153 7.96 -1.41 7.87
N ASN A 154 7.31 -0.81 6.87
CA ASN A 154 6.57 0.44 7.06
C ASN A 154 5.33 0.27 7.93
N GLU A 155 4.57 -0.82 7.77
CA GLU A 155 3.43 -1.12 8.63
C GLU A 155 3.87 -1.30 10.09
N PHE A 156 4.99 -1.98 10.32
CA PHE A 156 5.59 -2.10 11.65
C PHE A 156 5.98 -0.72 12.22
N ILE A 157 6.66 0.11 11.43
CA ILE A 157 7.05 1.47 11.82
C ILE A 157 5.81 2.31 12.16
N GLU A 158 4.75 2.27 11.34
CA GLU A 158 3.52 3.02 11.60
C GLU A 158 2.84 2.57 12.90
N LYS A 159 2.83 1.26 13.18
CA LYS A 159 2.32 0.73 14.45
C LYS A 159 3.20 1.16 15.64
N MET A 160 4.53 1.18 15.48
CA MET A 160 5.47 1.67 16.49
C MET A 160 5.27 3.17 16.77
N ASP A 161 5.06 3.99 15.73
CA ASP A 161 4.85 5.44 15.86
C ASP A 161 3.54 5.79 16.59
N LYS A 162 2.59 4.85 16.67
CA LYS A 162 1.36 4.98 17.46
C LYS A 162 1.57 4.66 18.95
N LEU A 163 2.73 4.16 19.35
CA LEU A 163 3.06 3.94 20.76
C LEU A 163 3.35 5.28 21.46
N PRO A 164 3.09 5.37 22.76
CA PRO A 164 3.28 6.61 23.52
C PRO A 164 4.76 6.95 23.66
N ASN A 165 5.16 8.18 23.30
CA ASN A 165 6.54 8.65 23.40
C ASN A 165 7.19 8.56 24.81
N LEU A 166 6.39 8.40 25.86
CA LEU A 166 6.87 8.24 27.25
C LEU A 166 6.57 6.82 27.72
N LEU A 167 7.61 6.07 28.09
CA LEU A 167 7.47 4.72 28.64
C LEU A 167 6.67 4.69 29.96
N GLU A 168 6.64 5.79 30.70
CA GLU A 168 5.96 5.89 31.99
C GLU A 168 4.43 5.82 31.89
N ILE A 169 3.86 6.16 30.73
CA ILE A 169 2.40 6.11 30.52
C ILE A 169 1.93 4.78 29.89
N VAL A 170 2.86 3.87 29.61
CA VAL A 170 2.56 2.52 29.13
C VAL A 170 1.93 1.72 30.27
N ASN A 171 0.77 1.12 29.99
CA ASN A 171 0.05 0.20 30.86
C ASN A 171 -0.34 -1.08 30.09
N LEU A 172 -0.61 -2.15 30.82
CA LEU A 172 -0.93 -3.46 30.23
C LEU A 172 -2.24 -3.43 29.44
N GLY A 173 -3.29 -2.81 29.99
CA GLY A 173 -4.61 -2.85 29.39
C GLY A 173 -4.75 -2.16 28.04
N GLU A 174 -4.00 -1.08 27.80
CA GLU A 174 -4.03 -0.31 26.55
C GLU A 174 -2.99 -0.80 25.54
N TYR A 175 -1.80 -1.19 26.02
CA TYR A 175 -0.63 -1.38 25.17
C TYR A 175 -0.01 -2.78 25.23
N GLY A 176 -0.36 -3.63 26.19
CA GLY A 176 0.23 -4.97 26.37
C GLY A 176 0.17 -5.81 25.10
N ASP A 177 -1.05 -6.08 24.62
CA ASP A 177 -1.26 -6.86 23.39
C ASP A 177 -0.61 -6.23 22.15
N ARG A 178 -0.61 -4.89 22.07
CA ARG A 178 -0.04 -4.17 20.91
C ARG A 178 1.47 -4.31 20.86
N ILE A 179 2.13 -4.17 22.01
CA ILE A 179 3.59 -4.29 22.12
C ILE A 179 4.01 -5.75 21.89
N TRP A 180 3.26 -6.72 22.42
CA TRP A 180 3.53 -8.13 22.14
C TRP A 180 3.33 -8.50 20.68
N ALA A 181 2.29 -7.99 20.02
CA ALA A 181 2.10 -8.17 18.59
C ALA A 181 3.26 -7.57 17.78
N LEU A 182 3.77 -6.40 18.18
CA LEU A 182 4.94 -5.79 17.53
C LEU A 182 6.21 -6.61 17.70
N ASP A 183 6.42 -7.18 18.89
CA ASP A 183 7.56 -8.06 19.17
C ASP A 183 7.48 -9.38 18.38
N ASP A 184 6.28 -9.96 18.24
CA ASP A 184 6.04 -11.15 17.42
C ASP A 184 6.24 -10.85 15.92
N ASP A 185 5.64 -9.77 15.41
CA ASP A 185 5.82 -9.29 14.03
C ASP A 185 7.32 -9.14 13.72
N TYR A 186 8.07 -8.42 14.58
CA TYR A 186 9.50 -8.18 14.37
C TYR A 186 10.34 -9.46 14.38
N LYS A 187 10.01 -10.43 15.25
CA LYS A 187 10.70 -11.74 15.30
C LYS A 187 10.35 -12.62 14.09
N GLY A 188 9.18 -12.44 13.51
CA GLY A 188 8.72 -13.14 12.31
C GLY A 188 9.34 -12.61 11.01
N PHE A 189 9.88 -11.39 11.01
CA PHE A 189 10.45 -10.77 9.82
C PHE A 189 11.69 -11.47 9.28
N ASP A 190 11.80 -11.50 7.96
CA ASP A 190 13.02 -11.92 7.28
C ASP A 190 14.12 -10.86 7.38
N LYS A 191 15.35 -11.24 7.01
CA LYS A 191 16.48 -10.33 7.09
C LYS A 191 16.28 -9.06 6.26
N LYS A 192 15.69 -9.19 5.06
CA LYS A 192 15.48 -8.04 4.15
C LYS A 192 14.58 -7.00 4.81
N THR A 193 13.52 -7.45 5.46
CA THR A 193 12.56 -6.60 6.20
C THR A 193 13.23 -5.96 7.40
N THR A 194 13.95 -6.74 8.22
CA THR A 194 14.67 -6.18 9.38
C THR A 194 15.78 -5.19 8.99
N ASP A 195 16.45 -5.40 7.85
CA ASP A 195 17.50 -4.50 7.35
C ASP A 195 16.92 -3.13 6.90
N LEU A 196 15.62 -3.05 6.61
CA LEU A 196 14.91 -1.81 6.29
C LEU A 196 14.47 -1.02 7.54
N ILE A 197 14.45 -1.65 8.72
CA ILE A 197 14.04 -1.03 9.98
C ILE A 197 15.27 -0.43 10.66
N SER A 198 15.17 0.83 11.11
CA SER A 198 16.28 1.50 11.78
C SER A 198 16.58 0.87 13.14
N LYS A 199 17.85 0.94 13.58
CA LYS A 199 18.28 0.43 14.89
C LYS A 199 17.62 1.14 16.06
N ASP A 200 17.11 2.35 15.84
CA ASP A 200 16.39 3.12 16.86
C ASP A 200 15.03 2.48 17.16
N TYR A 201 14.29 2.03 16.14
CA TYR A 201 13.05 1.28 16.32
C TYR A 201 13.28 -0.07 17.02
N GLU A 202 14.35 -0.79 16.67
CA GLU A 202 14.72 -2.05 17.37
C GLU A 202 14.99 -1.78 18.87
N THR A 203 15.66 -0.67 19.17
CA THR A 203 15.99 -0.28 20.55
C THR A 203 14.74 0.13 21.32
N ALA A 204 13.87 0.93 20.70
CA ALA A 204 12.59 1.34 21.27
C ALA A 204 11.69 0.14 21.57
N LEU A 205 11.54 -0.80 20.62
CA LEU A 205 10.75 -2.02 20.83
C LEU A 205 11.22 -2.80 22.05
N LYS A 206 12.53 -3.01 22.20
CA LYS A 206 13.10 -3.69 23.39
C LYS A 206 12.77 -2.99 24.70
N GLN A 207 12.74 -1.66 24.71
CA GLN A 207 12.37 -0.89 25.90
C GLN A 207 10.87 -1.05 26.23
N TYR A 208 10.00 -1.00 25.22
CA TYR A 208 8.56 -1.24 25.41
C TYR A 208 8.28 -2.66 25.90
N VAL A 209 8.90 -3.67 25.29
CA VAL A 209 8.79 -5.07 25.71
C VAL A 209 9.23 -5.23 27.16
N GLY A 210 10.42 -4.73 27.51
CA GLY A 210 10.91 -4.78 28.89
C GLY A 210 9.98 -4.06 29.87
N LYS A 211 9.33 -2.96 29.45
CA LYS A 211 8.35 -2.26 30.28
C LYS A 211 7.09 -3.11 30.53
N ILE A 212 6.58 -3.78 29.49
CA ILE A 212 5.43 -4.68 29.63
C ILE A 212 5.78 -5.88 30.50
N GLU A 213 6.95 -6.50 30.33
CA GLU A 213 7.42 -7.60 31.19
C GLU A 213 7.51 -7.19 32.67
N GLU A 214 8.03 -5.99 32.95
CA GLU A 214 8.09 -5.43 34.31
C GLU A 214 6.69 -5.29 34.93
N LEU A 215 5.75 -4.73 34.15
CA LEU A 215 4.37 -4.53 34.59
C LEU A 215 3.65 -5.87 34.81
N GLU A 216 3.81 -6.84 33.91
CA GLU A 216 3.24 -8.18 34.05
C GLU A 216 3.80 -8.88 35.30
N SER A 217 5.10 -8.78 35.53
CA SER A 217 5.74 -9.35 36.71
C SER A 217 5.22 -8.72 38.01
N SER A 218 5.06 -7.39 38.03
CA SER A 218 4.48 -6.66 39.17
C SER A 218 3.02 -7.08 39.44
N MET A 219 2.23 -7.25 38.39
CA MET A 219 0.84 -7.71 38.50
C MET A 219 0.75 -9.17 38.92
N LYS A 220 1.62 -10.04 38.40
CA LYS A 220 1.70 -11.42 38.87
C LYS A 220 2.02 -11.51 40.35
N GLY A 221 3.01 -10.73 40.82
CA GLY A 221 3.33 -10.65 42.25
C GLY A 221 2.13 -10.19 43.09
N PHE A 222 1.38 -9.21 42.60
CA PHE A 222 0.14 -8.77 43.24
C PHE A 222 -0.93 -9.87 43.31
N LEU A 223 -1.15 -10.62 42.22
CA LEU A 223 -2.09 -11.73 42.20
C LEU A 223 -1.64 -12.88 43.12
N ASP A 224 -0.34 -13.15 43.19
CA ASP A 224 0.24 -14.12 44.11
C ASP A 224 0.04 -13.70 45.58
N GLU A 225 0.10 -12.41 45.89
CA GLU A 225 -0.24 -11.90 47.23
C GLU A 225 -1.70 -12.19 47.61
N ILE A 226 -2.64 -12.05 46.68
CA ILE A 226 -4.05 -12.43 46.88
C ILE A 226 -4.16 -13.95 47.04
N GLY A 227 -3.50 -14.72 46.18
CA GLY A 227 -3.51 -16.19 46.23
C GLY A 227 -2.85 -16.78 47.49
N SER A 228 -1.99 -16.02 48.16
CA SER A 228 -1.34 -16.41 49.42
C SER A 228 -2.23 -16.27 50.66
N LEU A 229 -3.42 -15.67 50.53
CA LEU A 229 -4.36 -15.57 51.64
C LEU A 229 -4.93 -16.96 51.99
N PRO A 230 -5.30 -17.21 53.26
CA PRO A 230 -5.90 -18.47 53.68
C PRO A 230 -7.09 -18.88 52.81
N ALA A 231 -7.10 -20.14 52.34
CA ALA A 231 -8.14 -20.64 51.47
C ALA A 231 -9.51 -20.73 52.17
N ASP A 232 -9.51 -20.92 53.49
CA ASP A 232 -10.71 -20.87 54.32
C ASP A 232 -10.91 -19.44 54.86
N LEU A 233 -12.07 -18.85 54.56
CA LEU A 233 -12.43 -17.51 55.04
C LEU A 233 -12.56 -17.44 56.55
N ASP A 234 -12.76 -18.55 57.24
CA ASP A 234 -12.84 -18.57 58.70
C ASP A 234 -11.47 -18.45 59.39
N GLU A 235 -10.37 -18.66 58.66
CA GLU A 235 -9.01 -18.39 59.15
C GLU A 235 -8.63 -16.89 59.05
N ILE A 236 -9.47 -16.09 58.40
CA ILE A 236 -9.25 -14.64 58.25
C ILE A 236 -9.60 -13.92 59.56
N THR A 237 -8.68 -13.08 60.02
CA THR A 237 -8.79 -12.32 61.26
C THR A 237 -8.37 -10.87 61.05
N LEU A 238 -8.92 -9.96 61.85
CA LEU A 238 -8.56 -8.53 61.79
C LEU A 238 -7.09 -8.30 62.16
N GLU A 239 -6.58 -9.00 63.17
CA GLU A 239 -5.22 -8.81 63.69
C GLU A 239 -4.14 -9.24 62.69
N THR A 240 -4.36 -10.35 61.97
CA THR A 240 -3.35 -10.92 61.08
C THR A 240 -3.51 -10.46 59.64
N HIS A 241 -4.75 -10.32 59.15
CA HIS A 241 -5.03 -10.16 57.73
C HIS A 241 -5.67 -8.83 57.35
N GLY A 242 -6.34 -8.14 58.29
CA GLY A 242 -7.18 -6.99 57.99
C GLY A 242 -6.47 -5.89 57.20
N LYS A 243 -5.29 -5.45 57.66
CA LYS A 243 -4.51 -4.42 56.95
C LYS A 243 -4.07 -4.88 55.56
N LYS A 244 -3.55 -6.11 55.43
CA LYS A 244 -3.09 -6.64 54.14
C LYS A 244 -4.23 -6.71 53.12
N ILE A 245 -5.42 -7.18 53.54
CA ILE A 245 -6.60 -7.26 52.67
C ILE A 245 -7.07 -5.86 52.26
N ASP A 246 -7.05 -4.88 53.17
CA ASP A 246 -7.37 -3.49 52.84
C ASP A 246 -6.37 -2.91 51.82
N ASP A 247 -5.07 -3.09 52.05
CA ASP A 247 -4.01 -2.62 51.15
C ASP A 247 -4.16 -3.27 49.75
N LEU A 248 -4.48 -4.57 49.69
CA LEU A 248 -4.73 -5.29 48.43
C LEU A 248 -5.99 -4.78 47.71
N TYR A 249 -7.06 -4.49 48.45
CA TYR A 249 -8.28 -3.91 47.91
C TYR A 249 -8.05 -2.52 47.32
N GLU A 250 -7.36 -1.64 48.06
CA GLU A 250 -7.02 -0.29 47.59
C GLU A 250 -6.12 -0.34 46.35
N ARG A 251 -5.09 -1.21 46.36
CA ARG A 251 -4.23 -1.42 45.19
C ARG A 251 -5.04 -1.90 44.00
N TYR A 252 -5.91 -2.91 44.18
CA TYR A 252 -6.81 -3.37 43.11
C TYR A 252 -7.66 -2.22 42.56
N MET A 253 -8.25 -1.41 43.45
CA MET A 253 -9.12 -0.29 43.09
C MET A 253 -8.42 0.86 42.38
N ASN A 254 -7.09 0.95 42.47
CA ASN A 254 -6.28 1.95 41.76
C ASN A 254 -5.75 1.47 40.39
N ILE A 255 -5.88 0.18 40.06
CA ILE A 255 -5.55 -0.34 38.72
C ILE A 255 -6.65 0.08 37.75
N ASP A 256 -6.32 0.52 36.54
CA ASP A 256 -7.32 0.86 35.53
C ASP A 256 -8.12 -0.38 35.07
N LEU A 257 -9.35 -0.17 34.60
CA LEU A 257 -10.27 -1.27 34.26
C LEU A 257 -9.73 -2.17 33.15
N LYS A 258 -9.04 -1.62 32.14
CA LYS A 258 -8.50 -2.41 31.05
C LYS A 258 -7.38 -3.31 31.56
N THR A 259 -6.49 -2.80 32.40
CA THR A 259 -5.42 -3.61 33.02
C THR A 259 -6.00 -4.68 33.94
N ARG A 260 -7.08 -4.41 34.70
CA ARG A 260 -7.75 -5.46 35.48
C ARG A 260 -8.29 -6.59 34.59
N ASN A 261 -8.94 -6.23 33.49
CA ASN A 261 -9.46 -7.22 32.54
C ASN A 261 -8.33 -7.99 31.84
N TYR A 262 -7.18 -7.35 31.61
CA TYR A 262 -5.99 -7.99 31.06
C TYR A 262 -5.42 -9.05 32.02
N ILE A 263 -5.29 -8.74 33.31
CA ILE A 263 -4.65 -9.63 34.29
C ILE A 263 -5.59 -10.65 34.94
N ASP A 264 -6.90 -10.38 34.97
CA ASP A 264 -7.92 -11.26 35.55
C ASP A 264 -9.16 -11.32 34.63
N PRO A 265 -9.02 -11.86 33.41
CA PRO A 265 -10.09 -11.86 32.41
C PRO A 265 -11.33 -12.66 32.85
N GLU A 266 -11.14 -13.68 33.70
CA GLU A 266 -12.22 -14.51 34.26
C GLU A 266 -12.76 -13.98 35.60
N GLY A 267 -12.18 -12.91 36.15
CA GLY A 267 -12.62 -12.33 37.42
C GLY A 267 -12.36 -13.22 38.65
N LYS A 268 -11.47 -14.20 38.57
CA LYS A 268 -11.24 -15.18 39.65
C LYS A 268 -10.56 -14.54 40.85
N TYR A 269 -9.52 -13.75 40.61
CA TYR A 269 -8.76 -13.10 41.68
C TYR A 269 -9.54 -11.97 42.31
N SER A 270 -10.25 -11.20 41.49
CA SER A 270 -11.14 -10.14 41.95
C SER A 270 -12.29 -10.69 42.79
N ALA A 271 -13.00 -11.73 42.35
CA ALA A 271 -14.04 -12.37 43.14
C ALA A 271 -13.52 -12.91 44.49
N GLY A 272 -12.33 -13.53 44.49
CA GLY A 272 -11.68 -14.00 45.71
C GLY A 272 -11.34 -12.84 46.66
N LEU A 273 -10.73 -11.77 46.15
CA LEU A 273 -10.41 -10.56 46.91
C LEU A 273 -11.66 -9.93 47.54
N LEU A 274 -12.78 -9.89 46.81
CA LEU A 274 -14.05 -9.37 47.36
C LEU A 274 -14.57 -10.23 48.52
N GLY A 275 -14.42 -11.56 48.43
CA GLY A 275 -14.78 -12.47 49.52
C GLY A 275 -13.97 -12.18 50.79
N TYR A 276 -12.65 -11.98 50.66
CA TYR A 276 -11.80 -11.60 51.78
C TYR A 276 -12.16 -10.23 52.37
N VAL A 277 -12.46 -9.26 51.50
CA VAL A 277 -12.87 -7.90 51.88
C VAL A 277 -14.18 -7.92 52.67
N ASN A 278 -15.20 -8.62 52.18
CA ASN A 278 -16.49 -8.76 52.86
C ASN A 278 -16.33 -9.40 54.24
N LYS A 279 -15.47 -10.43 54.36
CA LYS A 279 -15.17 -11.05 55.67
C LYS A 279 -14.55 -10.04 56.64
N ILE A 280 -13.63 -9.20 56.19
CA ILE A 280 -13.04 -8.14 57.02
C ILE A 280 -14.08 -7.08 57.41
N ASP A 281 -14.98 -6.72 56.50
CA ASP A 281 -16.05 -5.76 56.76
C ASP A 281 -17.06 -6.31 57.78
N ASP A 282 -17.45 -7.58 57.67
CA ASP A 282 -18.30 -8.29 58.64
C ASP A 282 -17.66 -8.29 60.04
N LEU A 283 -16.37 -8.62 60.13
CA LEU A 283 -15.63 -8.63 61.40
C LEU A 283 -15.55 -7.24 62.05
N ARG A 284 -15.63 -6.17 61.26
CA ARG A 284 -15.66 -4.77 61.73
C ARG A 284 -17.07 -4.26 62.01
N GLY A 285 -18.11 -4.97 61.55
CA GLY A 285 -19.49 -4.47 61.55
C GLY A 285 -19.72 -3.34 60.55
N ASN A 286 -18.94 -3.29 59.47
CA ASN A 286 -19.05 -2.29 58.42
C ASN A 286 -19.96 -2.78 57.28
N GLU A 287 -20.47 -1.85 56.47
CA GLU A 287 -21.08 -2.20 55.19
C GLU A 287 -20.04 -2.78 54.22
N HIS A 288 -20.45 -3.74 53.39
CA HIS A 288 -19.56 -4.38 52.42
C HIS A 288 -19.10 -3.39 51.37
N ARG A 289 -17.78 -3.29 51.22
CA ARG A 289 -17.16 -2.60 50.09
C ARG A 289 -17.48 -3.32 48.79
N THR A 290 -17.57 -2.56 47.69
CA THR A 290 -17.83 -3.11 46.36
C THR A 290 -16.80 -2.60 45.38
N PHE A 291 -16.36 -3.45 44.45
CA PHE A 291 -15.78 -2.96 43.20
C PHE A 291 -16.92 -2.26 42.42
N GLY A 292 -17.09 -0.95 42.58
CA GLY A 292 -18.17 -0.24 41.92
C GLY A 292 -18.20 -0.54 40.42
N LYS A 293 -19.40 -0.58 39.82
CA LYS A 293 -19.51 -0.42 38.36
C LYS A 293 -18.94 0.97 38.06
N ASN A 294 -17.76 1.03 37.44
CA ASN A 294 -17.33 2.26 36.78
C ASN A 294 -18.24 2.46 35.55
N THR A 295 -19.46 2.93 35.78
CA THR A 295 -20.20 3.67 34.77
C THR A 295 -19.49 5.00 34.58
N GLU A 296 -18.91 5.17 33.41
CA GLU A 296 -18.76 6.46 32.73
C GLU A 296 -18.05 7.58 33.52
N ASN A 297 -16.73 7.66 33.36
CA ASN A 297 -16.15 8.92 32.90
C ASN A 297 -16.07 8.85 31.37
N ALA A 298 -17.24 8.76 30.75
CA ALA A 298 -17.52 9.35 29.46
C ALA A 298 -17.95 10.79 29.76
N GLN A 299 -16.98 11.65 30.07
CA GLN A 299 -17.16 13.08 29.91
C GLN A 299 -16.06 13.54 28.96
N GLU A 300 -16.53 13.86 27.75
CA GLU A 300 -16.02 14.88 26.84
C GLU A 300 -14.93 15.78 27.48
N VAL A 301 -13.71 15.73 26.94
CA VAL A 301 -13.10 16.82 26.15
C VAL A 301 -12.12 16.20 25.16
#